data_AF-A3WXJ5-F1
#
_entry.id   AF-A3WXJ5-F1
#
_cell.length_a   1.000
_cell.length_b   1.000
_cell.length_c   1.000
_cell.angle_alpha   90.00
_cell.angle_beta   90.00
_cell.angle_gamma   90.00
#
_symmetry.space_group_name_H-M   'P 1'
#
loop_
_entity.id
_entity.type
_entity.pdbx_description
1 polymer ?
#
loop_
_entity_poly.entity_id
_entity_poly.type
_entity_poly.pdbx_seq_one_letter_code
_entity_poly.pdbx_strand_id
1 'polypeptide(L)'
;MPRCWRLDYANEFHLDITPSIPNPECRFGGELVPDKTLKTWKASNSMGYRAKFNRRAALLPRIRPALGMTFDSMRKVDVEPYPENKRLKGILLRIVQIAKRHRDLLFIDDNDGVAPLSIIITTLASRTYEICATNFEYDHELDLIVDVLRRMPSMLETGTFQGRAVWYLWNQTTSGENFCEKWNKYPERAIAFFEWHRRILADVELLARAQGLDQVRRRLGDVFGMGPANKAMDSLTERVDTARATGRLSVTKSAGLIMGTTAASATPVPANTFFGDRR
;
A
#
# COMPACT_ATOMS: atom_id res chain seq x y z
N MET A 1 -17.95 -2.25 21.48
CA MET A 1 -16.89 -2.35 22.50
C MET A 1 -15.67 -3.06 21.90
N PRO A 2 -14.46 -2.82 22.44
CA PRO A 2 -13.27 -3.59 22.07
C PRO A 2 -13.48 -5.08 22.35
N ARG A 3 -13.08 -5.95 21.40
CA ARG A 3 -13.14 -7.42 21.55
C ARG A 3 -11.84 -8.00 22.13
N CYS A 4 -10.85 -7.15 22.39
CA CYS A 4 -9.54 -7.49 22.94
C CYS A 4 -9.31 -6.86 24.31
N TRP A 5 -8.29 -7.38 25.01
CA TRP A 5 -7.60 -6.67 26.08
C TRP A 5 -6.40 -5.92 25.49
N ARG A 6 -6.26 -4.65 25.85
CA ARG A 6 -5.14 -3.81 25.42
C ARG A 6 -4.14 -3.67 26.55
N LEU A 7 -2.87 -3.90 26.24
CA LEU A 7 -1.73 -3.58 27.09
C LEU A 7 -1.03 -2.37 26.49
N ASP A 8 -1.10 -1.23 27.17
CA ASP A 8 -0.41 0.00 26.78
C ASP A 8 0.97 0.05 27.45
N TYR A 9 2.02 0.14 26.64
CA TYR A 9 3.39 0.28 27.14
C TYR A 9 3.73 1.76 27.34
N ALA A 10 4.77 2.06 28.13
CA ALA A 10 5.14 3.45 28.45
C ALA A 10 5.64 4.28 27.24
N ASN A 11 5.91 3.64 26.11
CA ASN A 11 6.24 4.28 24.83
C ASN A 11 5.02 4.28 23.89
N GLU A 12 5.21 4.60 22.60
CA GLU A 12 4.12 4.65 21.61
C GLU A 12 3.67 3.26 21.11
N PHE A 13 3.72 2.23 21.96
CA PHE A 13 3.38 0.86 21.60
C PHE A 13 2.27 0.29 22.49
N HIS A 14 1.36 -0.47 21.89
CA HIS A 14 0.36 -1.24 22.60
C HIS A 14 0.24 -2.65 21.99
N LEU A 15 -0.20 -3.60 22.80
CA LEU A 15 -0.50 -4.98 22.38
C LEU A 15 -1.97 -5.30 22.64
N ASP A 16 -2.70 -5.65 21.59
CA ASP A 16 -4.08 -6.11 21.66
C ASP A 16 -4.16 -7.64 21.67
N ILE A 17 -4.70 -8.23 22.74
CA ILE A 17 -4.89 -9.68 22.91
C ILE A 17 -6.38 -10.00 22.77
N THR A 18 -6.75 -10.73 21.73
CA THR A 18 -8.13 -11.16 21.50
C THR A 18 -8.28 -12.64 21.90
N PRO A 19 -9.07 -12.97 22.94
CA PRO A 19 -9.37 -14.36 23.24
C PRO A 19 -10.27 -14.95 22.15
N SER A 20 -10.01 -16.19 21.77
CA SER A 20 -10.80 -16.91 20.77
C SER A 20 -10.79 -18.41 21.03
N ILE A 21 -11.83 -19.10 20.58
CA ILE A 21 -11.90 -20.56 20.51
C ILE A 21 -12.02 -21.02 19.06
N PRO A 22 -11.64 -22.26 18.71
CA PRO A 22 -11.86 -22.79 17.37
C PRO A 22 -13.35 -22.72 16.98
N ASN A 23 -13.63 -22.45 15.71
CA ASN A 23 -14.98 -22.51 15.14
C ASN A 23 -15.14 -23.79 14.28
N PRO A 24 -15.75 -24.88 14.80
CA PRO A 24 -15.92 -26.13 14.05
C PRO A 24 -16.77 -25.96 12.78
N GLU A 25 -17.65 -24.96 12.72
CA GLU A 25 -18.51 -24.69 11.57
C GLU A 25 -17.78 -23.96 10.44
N CYS A 26 -16.62 -23.37 10.72
CA CYS A 26 -15.83 -22.68 9.70
C CYS A 26 -14.92 -23.66 8.96
N ARG A 27 -15.34 -24.08 7.75
CA ARG A 27 -14.58 -24.97 6.84
C ARG A 27 -13.12 -24.55 6.61
N PHE A 28 -12.81 -23.26 6.72
CA PHE A 28 -11.46 -22.71 6.53
C PHE A 28 -10.64 -22.58 7.82
N GLY A 29 -11.02 -23.28 8.90
CA GLY A 29 -10.31 -23.27 10.19
C GLY A 29 -10.40 -21.95 10.93
N GLY A 30 -11.60 -21.36 10.96
CA GLY A 30 -11.84 -20.07 11.61
C GLY A 30 -11.98 -20.18 13.12
N GLU A 31 -12.20 -19.03 13.75
CA GLU A 31 -12.34 -18.90 15.20
C GLU A 31 -13.66 -18.21 15.58
N LEU A 32 -14.04 -18.38 16.85
CA LEU A 32 -15.10 -17.63 17.49
C LEU A 32 -14.48 -16.64 18.47
N VAL A 33 -14.83 -15.37 18.33
CA VAL A 33 -14.42 -14.26 19.21
C VAL A 33 -15.60 -13.77 20.05
N PRO A 34 -15.41 -13.40 21.32
CA PRO A 34 -16.51 -12.98 22.17
C PRO A 34 -16.99 -11.56 21.79
N ASP A 35 -18.31 -11.37 21.75
CA ASP A 35 -18.94 -10.06 21.73
C ASP A 35 -19.50 -9.75 23.13
N LYS A 36 -18.81 -8.87 23.87
CA LYS A 36 -19.19 -8.51 25.25
C LYS A 36 -20.57 -7.89 25.34
N THR A 37 -20.98 -7.12 24.32
CA THR A 37 -22.26 -6.41 24.35
C THR A 37 -23.41 -7.38 24.08
N LEU A 38 -23.25 -8.26 23.09
CA LEU A 38 -24.27 -9.23 22.74
C LEU A 38 -24.26 -10.47 23.64
N LYS A 39 -23.19 -10.67 24.42
CA LYS A 39 -22.95 -11.89 25.23
C LYS A 39 -22.98 -13.16 24.37
N THR A 40 -22.48 -13.07 23.14
CA THR A 40 -22.44 -14.17 22.17
C THR A 40 -21.06 -14.34 21.56
N TRP A 41 -20.86 -15.47 20.88
CA TRP A 41 -19.72 -15.72 20.03
C TRP A 41 -19.96 -15.18 18.62
N LYS A 42 -18.96 -14.56 18.01
CA LYS A 42 -18.96 -14.13 16.61
C LYS A 42 -17.89 -14.87 15.83
N ALA A 43 -18.24 -15.32 14.62
CA ALA A 43 -17.28 -15.93 13.72
C ALA A 43 -16.24 -14.92 13.22
N SER A 44 -14.99 -15.36 13.14
CA SER A 44 -13.83 -14.67 12.58
C SER A 44 -12.93 -15.72 11.92
N ASN A 45 -11.96 -15.30 11.09
CA ASN A 45 -10.90 -16.19 10.61
C ASN A 45 -9.64 -15.39 10.24
N SER A 46 -8.89 -14.99 11.26
CA SER A 46 -7.69 -14.15 11.16
C SER A 46 -6.55 -14.85 10.41
N MET A 47 -6.32 -16.14 10.67
CA MET A 47 -5.29 -16.93 9.99
C MET A 47 -5.62 -17.14 8.51
N GLY A 48 -6.88 -17.46 8.20
CA GLY A 48 -7.37 -17.56 6.83
C GLY A 48 -7.26 -16.22 6.09
N TYR A 49 -7.63 -15.12 6.73
CA TYR A 49 -7.50 -13.77 6.16
C TYR A 49 -6.04 -13.46 5.80
N ARG A 50 -5.10 -13.73 6.73
CA ARG A 50 -3.65 -13.57 6.48
C ARG A 50 -3.20 -14.40 5.29
N ALA A 51 -3.56 -15.68 5.23
CA ALA A 51 -3.18 -16.55 4.13
C ALA A 51 -3.73 -16.08 2.78
N LYS A 52 -4.97 -15.55 2.75
CA LYS A 52 -5.59 -15.01 1.55
C LYS A 52 -4.94 -13.69 1.11
N PHE A 53 -4.64 -12.79 2.04
CA PHE A 53 -3.90 -11.57 1.75
C PHE A 53 -2.52 -11.87 1.17
N ASN A 54 -1.78 -12.82 1.78
CA ASN A 54 -0.46 -13.23 1.29
C ASN A 54 -0.50 -13.83 -0.12
N ARG A 55 -1.53 -14.63 -0.44
CA ARG A 55 -1.74 -15.14 -1.81
C ARG A 55 -1.92 -14.02 -2.81
N ARG A 56 -2.74 -13.02 -2.49
CA ARG A 56 -2.90 -11.83 -3.34
C ARG A 56 -1.63 -11.01 -3.46
N ALA A 57 -0.88 -10.87 -2.37
CA ALA A 57 0.39 -10.15 -2.36
C ALA A 57 1.48 -10.85 -3.21
N ALA A 58 1.35 -12.15 -3.45
CA ALA A 58 2.24 -12.92 -4.30
C ALA A 58 1.92 -12.78 -5.81
N LEU A 59 0.79 -12.17 -6.17
CA LEU A 59 0.46 -11.92 -7.58
C LEU A 59 1.43 -10.91 -8.19
N LEU A 60 1.97 -11.25 -9.35
CA LEU A 60 2.88 -10.41 -10.13
C LEU A 60 2.06 -9.62 -11.16
N PRO A 61 1.98 -8.29 -11.05
CA PRO A 61 1.28 -7.48 -12.04
C PRO A 61 2.05 -7.43 -13.35
N ARG A 62 1.33 -7.29 -14.46
CA ARG A 62 1.92 -7.09 -15.77
C ARG A 62 2.30 -5.62 -15.93
N ILE A 63 3.60 -5.34 -15.89
CA ILE A 63 4.15 -4.00 -16.09
C ILE A 63 5.02 -4.06 -17.33
N ARG A 64 4.78 -3.16 -18.28
CA ARG A 64 5.55 -3.11 -19.52
C ARG A 64 7.02 -2.84 -19.18
N PRO A 65 7.97 -3.57 -19.79
CA PRO A 65 9.37 -3.26 -19.62
C PRO A 65 9.63 -1.89 -20.22
N ALA A 66 9.84 -0.89 -19.36
CA ALA A 66 10.27 0.43 -19.80
C ALA A 66 11.67 0.31 -20.44
N LEU A 67 11.81 0.83 -21.67
CA LEU A 67 13.09 0.93 -22.36
C LEU A 67 14.04 1.76 -21.48
N GLY A 68 15.04 1.13 -20.85
CA GLY A 68 16.06 1.80 -20.05
C GLY A 68 15.80 1.92 -18.53
N MET A 69 14.72 1.34 -18.00
CA MET A 69 14.57 1.12 -16.55
C MET A 69 14.49 -0.38 -16.25
N THR A 70 15.58 -1.10 -16.50
CA THR A 70 15.80 -2.37 -15.82
C THR A 70 16.07 -2.07 -14.35
N PHE A 71 15.01 -1.99 -13.54
CA PHE A 71 15.18 -2.24 -12.11
C PHE A 71 15.74 -3.66 -12.01
N ASP A 72 16.98 -3.75 -11.57
CA ASP A 72 17.85 -4.94 -11.56
C ASP A 72 17.35 -6.06 -10.61
N SER A 73 16.05 -6.11 -10.34
CA SER A 73 15.41 -7.02 -9.39
C SER A 73 14.83 -8.28 -10.04
N MET A 74 14.96 -8.46 -11.36
CA MET A 74 14.39 -9.63 -12.07
C MET A 74 15.37 -10.43 -12.93
N ARG A 75 16.67 -10.10 -12.97
CA ARG A 75 17.66 -11.01 -13.56
C ARG A 75 18.38 -11.76 -12.44
N LYS A 76 17.92 -12.99 -12.19
CA LYS A 76 18.77 -14.05 -11.63
C LYS A 76 19.99 -14.17 -12.54
N VAL A 77 21.12 -13.67 -12.08
CA VAL A 77 22.45 -14.08 -12.55
C VAL A 77 23.14 -14.62 -11.30
N ASP A 78 23.52 -15.89 -11.35
CA ASP A 78 24.28 -16.58 -10.31
C ASP A 78 25.56 -15.82 -9.98
N VAL A 79 25.60 -15.11 -8.84
CA VAL A 79 26.82 -14.74 -8.12
C VAL A 79 26.44 -14.53 -6.64
N GLU A 80 26.99 -15.38 -5.78
CA GLU A 80 27.08 -15.35 -4.30
C GLU A 80 25.86 -14.95 -3.44
N PRO A 81 25.69 -15.56 -2.24
CA PRO A 81 24.64 -15.16 -1.33
C PRO A 81 24.93 -13.75 -0.78
N TYR A 82 24.31 -12.75 -1.38
CA TYR A 82 24.23 -11.41 -0.83
C TYR A 82 23.58 -11.47 0.57
N PRO A 83 24.06 -10.66 1.54
CA PRO A 83 23.50 -10.62 2.89
C PRO A 83 21.99 -10.35 2.82
N GLU A 84 21.22 -10.95 3.73
CA GLU A 84 19.75 -10.91 3.81
C GLU A 84 19.17 -9.48 3.89
N ASN A 85 19.24 -8.75 2.79
CA ASN A 85 18.66 -7.44 2.64
C ASN A 85 17.16 -7.65 2.49
N LYS A 86 16.42 -7.28 3.56
CA LYS A 86 14.96 -7.17 3.66
C LYS A 86 14.30 -7.21 2.28
N ARG A 87 13.73 -8.38 1.92
CA ARG A 87 12.92 -8.59 0.71
C ARG A 87 12.14 -7.30 0.41
N LEU A 88 12.41 -6.68 -0.75
CA LEU A 88 11.66 -5.51 -1.21
C LEU A 88 10.17 -5.80 -1.01
N LYS A 89 9.50 -5.01 -0.16
CA LYS A 89 8.07 -5.24 0.13
C LYS A 89 7.30 -5.21 -1.19
N GLY A 90 6.48 -6.24 -1.44
CA GLY A 90 5.68 -6.35 -2.66
C GLY A 90 4.71 -5.17 -2.83
N ILE A 91 4.30 -4.90 -4.07
CA ILE A 91 3.52 -3.71 -4.45
C ILE A 91 2.23 -3.58 -3.63
N LEU A 92 1.49 -4.67 -3.41
CA LEU A 92 0.28 -4.64 -2.57
C LEU A 92 0.57 -4.17 -1.13
N LEU A 93 1.67 -4.61 -0.53
CA LEU A 93 2.02 -4.18 0.83
C LEU A 93 2.31 -2.68 0.84
N ARG A 94 3.00 -2.15 -0.18
CA ARG A 94 3.26 -0.71 -0.32
C ARG A 94 1.96 0.08 -0.46
N ILE A 95 1.03 -0.36 -1.30
CA ILE A 95 -0.30 0.27 -1.47
C ILE A 95 -1.01 0.38 -0.12
N VAL A 96 -1.07 -0.71 0.64
CA VAL A 96 -1.70 -0.72 1.98
C VAL A 96 -1.00 0.23 2.94
N GLN A 97 0.34 0.27 2.94
CA GLN A 97 1.10 1.15 3.80
C GLN A 97 0.89 2.64 3.45
N ILE A 98 0.91 2.97 2.17
CA ILE A 98 0.63 4.32 1.64
C ILE A 98 -0.77 4.75 2.08
N ALA A 99 -1.77 3.90 1.84
CA ALA A 99 -3.16 4.18 2.19
C ALA A 99 -3.35 4.41 3.70
N LYS A 100 -2.79 3.53 4.52
CA LYS A 100 -2.85 3.66 5.97
C LYS A 100 -2.13 4.91 6.47
N ARG A 101 -0.93 5.21 5.95
CA ARG A 101 -0.17 6.41 6.34
C ARG A 101 -0.94 7.67 6.03
N HIS A 102 -1.50 7.78 4.82
CA HIS A 102 -2.34 8.91 4.44
C HIS A 102 -3.56 9.04 5.37
N ARG A 103 -4.20 7.92 5.72
CA ARG A 103 -5.29 7.91 6.69
C ARG A 103 -4.83 8.43 8.05
N ASP A 104 -3.70 7.93 8.55
CA ASP A 104 -3.18 8.29 9.87
C ASP A 104 -2.84 9.80 9.97
N LEU A 105 -2.36 10.40 8.88
CA LEU A 105 -2.10 11.86 8.84
C LEU A 105 -3.38 12.69 8.76
N LEU A 106 -4.35 12.27 7.93
CA LEU A 106 -5.63 12.98 7.80
C LEU A 106 -6.46 12.95 9.09
N PHE A 107 -6.31 11.88 9.89
CA PHE A 107 -7.04 11.64 11.13
C PHE A 107 -6.13 11.66 12.36
N ILE A 108 -5.05 12.46 12.33
CA ILE A 108 -4.10 12.54 13.45
C ILE A 108 -4.78 13.06 14.72
N ASP A 109 -5.73 13.97 14.58
CA ASP A 109 -6.53 14.56 15.66
C ASP A 109 -7.98 14.01 15.70
N ASP A 110 -8.18 12.75 15.30
CA ASP A 110 -9.51 12.10 15.28
C ASP A 110 -10.01 11.76 16.68
N ASN A 111 -10.52 12.78 17.37
CA ASN A 111 -11.13 12.65 18.69
C ASN A 111 -12.44 11.84 18.67
N ASP A 112 -13.14 11.83 17.53
CA ASP A 112 -14.45 11.17 17.37
C ASP A 112 -14.32 9.68 17.01
N GLY A 113 -13.12 9.21 16.68
CA GLY A 113 -12.84 7.81 16.33
C GLY A 113 -13.57 7.35 15.06
N VAL A 114 -13.76 8.28 14.10
CA VAL A 114 -14.44 8.05 12.82
C VAL A 114 -13.49 7.58 11.72
N ALA A 115 -12.18 7.63 11.96
CA ALA A 115 -11.16 7.26 11.01
C ALA A 115 -11.42 5.88 10.36
N PRO A 116 -11.19 5.76 9.04
CA PRO A 116 -11.35 4.49 8.33
C PRO A 116 -10.60 3.33 8.98
N LEU A 117 -11.28 2.20 9.15
CA LEU A 117 -10.68 1.03 9.79
C LEU A 117 -9.62 0.40 8.88
N SER A 118 -8.46 0.04 9.45
CA SER A 118 -7.37 -0.61 8.72
C SER A 118 -7.80 -1.88 7.99
N ILE A 119 -8.70 -2.68 8.58
CA ILE A 119 -9.20 -3.92 7.95
C ILE A 119 -10.01 -3.62 6.68
N ILE A 120 -10.77 -2.53 6.65
CA ILE A 120 -11.52 -2.09 5.47
C ILE A 120 -10.55 -1.65 4.38
N ILE A 121 -9.61 -0.74 4.68
CA ILE A 121 -8.59 -0.29 3.73
C ILE A 121 -7.81 -1.47 3.15
N THR A 122 -7.31 -2.33 4.03
CA THR A 122 -6.47 -3.48 3.63
C THR A 122 -7.24 -4.47 2.77
N THR A 123 -8.50 -4.75 3.12
CA THR A 123 -9.33 -5.70 2.37
C THR A 123 -9.69 -5.16 0.98
N LEU A 124 -10.13 -3.90 0.89
CA LEU A 124 -10.48 -3.28 -0.38
C LEU A 124 -9.26 -3.18 -1.30
N ALA A 125 -8.10 -2.74 -0.78
CA ALA A 125 -6.86 -2.67 -1.55
C ALA A 125 -6.41 -4.06 -2.03
N SER A 126 -6.49 -5.07 -1.17
CA SER A 126 -6.12 -6.45 -1.50
C SER A 126 -6.98 -7.04 -2.61
N ARG A 127 -8.31 -6.90 -2.52
CA ARG A 127 -9.23 -7.39 -3.57
C ARG A 127 -9.03 -6.66 -4.89
N THR A 128 -8.88 -5.34 -4.81
CA THR A 128 -8.71 -4.52 -6.01
C THR A 128 -7.37 -4.80 -6.69
N TYR A 129 -6.30 -5.02 -5.92
CA TYR A 129 -5.00 -5.42 -6.43
C TYR A 129 -5.05 -6.76 -7.18
N GLU A 130 -5.79 -7.75 -6.67
CA GLU A 130 -6.00 -9.02 -7.38
C GLU A 130 -6.64 -8.79 -8.75
N ILE A 131 -7.72 -8.00 -8.80
CA ILE A 131 -8.35 -7.63 -10.07
C ILE A 131 -7.35 -6.92 -10.98
N CYS A 132 -6.60 -5.96 -10.44
CA CYS A 132 -5.70 -5.14 -11.23
C CYS A 132 -4.51 -5.93 -11.80
N ALA A 133 -3.86 -6.74 -10.97
CA ALA A 133 -2.71 -7.55 -11.34
C ALA A 133 -3.08 -8.65 -12.35
N THR A 134 -4.28 -9.22 -12.25
CA THR A 134 -4.73 -10.28 -13.15
C THR A 134 -5.27 -9.74 -14.48
N ASN A 135 -6.02 -8.63 -14.47
CA ASN A 135 -6.80 -8.24 -15.65
C ASN A 135 -6.19 -7.12 -16.49
N PHE A 136 -5.29 -6.30 -15.94
CA PHE A 136 -4.73 -5.15 -16.65
C PHE A 136 -3.22 -5.27 -16.86
N GLU A 137 -2.71 -4.43 -17.75
CA GLU A 137 -1.30 -4.19 -18.00
C GLU A 137 -1.05 -2.68 -17.79
N TYR A 138 0.10 -2.35 -17.20
CA TYR A 138 0.46 -0.99 -16.84
C TYR A 138 1.80 -0.60 -17.43
N ASP A 139 2.00 0.69 -17.71
CA ASP A 139 3.31 1.20 -18.14
C ASP A 139 4.27 1.30 -16.95
N HIS A 140 3.76 1.74 -15.78
CA HIS A 140 4.57 1.89 -14.55
C HIS A 140 3.86 1.38 -13.28
N GLU A 141 4.63 1.06 -12.23
CA GLU A 141 4.10 0.64 -10.91
C GLU A 141 3.15 1.70 -10.31
N LEU A 142 3.40 2.99 -10.56
CA LEU A 142 2.57 4.07 -10.03
C LEU A 142 1.16 4.05 -10.64
N ASP A 143 1.02 3.70 -11.92
CA ASP A 143 -0.28 3.59 -12.59
C ASP A 143 -1.12 2.48 -11.95
N LEU A 144 -0.49 1.36 -11.63
CA LEU A 144 -1.12 0.27 -10.88
C LEU A 144 -1.55 0.73 -9.48
N ILE A 145 -0.70 1.46 -8.75
CA ILE A 145 -1.06 1.98 -7.42
C ILE A 145 -2.29 2.89 -7.50
N VAL A 146 -2.30 3.83 -8.47
CA VAL A 146 -3.41 4.75 -8.68
C VAL A 146 -4.68 3.98 -9.04
N ASP A 147 -4.63 3.00 -9.95
CA ASP A 147 -5.82 2.28 -10.38
C ASP A 147 -6.37 1.36 -9.28
N VAL A 148 -5.50 0.77 -8.46
CA VAL A 148 -5.92 0.03 -7.26
C VAL A 148 -6.64 0.94 -6.27
N LEU A 149 -6.09 2.11 -5.96
CA LEU A 149 -6.74 3.06 -5.05
C LEU A 149 -8.07 3.56 -5.63
N ARG A 150 -8.11 3.90 -6.92
CA ARG A 150 -9.32 4.39 -7.61
C ARG A 150 -10.48 3.40 -7.51
N ARG A 151 -10.20 2.11 -7.70
CA ARG A 151 -11.22 1.06 -7.76
C ARG A 151 -11.63 0.49 -6.39
N MET A 152 -10.97 0.86 -5.28
CA MET A 152 -11.31 0.33 -3.94
C MET A 152 -12.82 0.34 -3.62
N PRO A 153 -13.59 1.41 -3.90
CA PRO A 153 -15.01 1.45 -3.57
C PRO A 153 -15.87 0.41 -4.29
N SER A 154 -15.45 -0.06 -5.48
CA SER A 154 -16.25 -1.04 -6.25
C SER A 154 -16.25 -2.43 -5.60
N MET A 155 -15.41 -2.66 -4.58
CA MET A 155 -15.37 -3.90 -3.82
C MET A 155 -16.37 -3.92 -2.65
N LEU A 156 -17.09 -2.82 -2.44
CA LEU A 156 -18.17 -2.71 -1.46
C LEU A 156 -19.48 -3.17 -2.09
N GLU A 157 -20.22 -4.00 -1.36
CA GLU A 157 -21.63 -4.26 -1.63
C GLU A 157 -22.47 -3.23 -0.89
N THR A 158 -23.56 -2.77 -1.52
CA THR A 158 -24.49 -1.82 -0.91
C THR A 158 -25.92 -2.35 -0.99
N GLY A 159 -26.71 -2.01 0.02
CA GLY A 159 -28.13 -2.33 0.09
C GLY A 159 -28.91 -1.21 0.76
N THR A 160 -30.22 -1.41 0.89
CA THR A 160 -31.09 -0.50 1.63
C THR A 160 -31.83 -1.27 2.72
N PHE A 161 -31.81 -0.77 3.95
CA PHE A 161 -32.58 -1.32 5.07
C PHE A 161 -33.30 -0.17 5.77
N GLN A 162 -34.63 -0.28 5.88
CA GLN A 162 -35.48 0.76 6.47
C GLN A 162 -35.22 2.17 5.88
N GLY A 163 -35.03 2.24 4.56
CA GLY A 163 -34.77 3.50 3.85
C GLY A 163 -33.36 4.09 4.04
N ARG A 164 -32.44 3.38 4.73
CA ARG A 164 -31.04 3.80 4.92
C ARG A 164 -30.09 2.91 4.13
N ALA A 165 -29.01 3.50 3.63
CA ALA A 165 -27.93 2.75 3.00
C ALA A 165 -27.27 1.82 4.01
N VAL A 166 -26.97 0.60 3.57
CA VAL A 166 -26.23 -0.42 4.32
C VAL A 166 -25.07 -0.89 3.48
N TRP A 167 -23.90 -1.05 4.11
CA TRP A 167 -22.66 -1.46 3.45
C TRP A 167 -22.23 -2.84 3.91
N TYR A 168 -21.67 -3.59 2.96
CA TYR A 168 -21.10 -4.90 3.23
C TYR A 168 -19.71 -5.03 2.63
N LEU A 169 -18.80 -5.49 3.49
CA LEU A 169 -17.48 -5.97 3.12
C LEU A 169 -17.23 -7.26 3.89
N TRP A 170 -17.74 -8.36 3.33
CA TRP A 170 -17.70 -9.67 3.95
C TRP A 170 -16.28 -10.20 4.10
N ASN A 171 -15.94 -10.82 5.22
CA ASN A 171 -14.73 -11.64 5.28
C ASN A 171 -14.92 -12.86 4.35
N GLN A 172 -13.97 -13.10 3.43
CA GLN A 172 -14.08 -14.20 2.47
C GLN A 172 -13.51 -15.52 3.00
N THR A 173 -13.18 -15.58 4.29
CA THR A 173 -12.58 -16.77 4.93
C THR A 173 -13.44 -17.30 6.09
N THR A 174 -14.56 -16.66 6.39
CA THR A 174 -15.54 -17.11 7.38
C THR A 174 -16.93 -16.58 7.01
N SER A 175 -17.99 -17.23 7.45
CA SER A 175 -19.36 -16.77 7.21
C SER A 175 -19.79 -15.75 8.27
N GLY A 176 -20.63 -14.78 7.88
CA GLY A 176 -21.30 -13.87 8.81
C GLY A 176 -20.46 -12.69 9.33
N GLU A 177 -19.17 -12.59 8.98
CA GLU A 177 -18.35 -11.45 9.40
C GLU A 177 -18.37 -10.33 8.35
N ASN A 178 -19.00 -9.20 8.68
CA ASN A 178 -19.01 -7.98 7.86
C ASN A 178 -18.09 -6.91 8.47
N PHE A 179 -17.04 -6.50 7.76
CA PHE A 179 -16.14 -5.44 8.24
C PHE A 179 -16.79 -4.05 8.28
N CYS A 180 -17.90 -3.84 7.58
CA CYS A 180 -18.70 -2.62 7.61
C CYS A 180 -19.76 -2.60 8.74
N GLU A 181 -19.81 -3.59 9.65
CA GLU A 181 -20.78 -3.63 10.77
C GLU A 181 -20.85 -2.30 11.53
N LYS A 182 -19.70 -1.65 11.77
CA LYS A 182 -19.64 -0.35 12.45
C LYS A 182 -20.18 0.80 11.61
N TRP A 183 -20.05 0.77 10.28
CA TRP A 183 -20.64 1.79 9.41
C TRP A 183 -22.17 1.74 9.45
N ASN A 184 -22.72 0.53 9.47
CA ASN A 184 -24.17 0.33 9.51
C ASN A 184 -24.79 0.78 10.84
N LYS A 185 -23.99 0.83 11.91
CA LYS A 185 -24.40 1.41 13.20
C LYS A 185 -24.11 2.91 13.30
N TYR A 186 -23.03 3.37 12.67
CA TYR A 186 -22.47 4.72 12.76
C TYR A 186 -22.12 5.21 11.34
N PRO A 187 -23.12 5.71 10.57
CA PRO A 187 -22.95 6.07 9.16
C PRO A 187 -21.88 7.13 8.88
N GLU A 188 -21.58 7.99 9.86
CA GLU A 188 -20.51 8.98 9.80
C GLU A 188 -19.14 8.36 9.50
N ARG A 189 -18.92 7.09 9.86
CA ARG A 189 -17.69 6.35 9.54
C ARG A 189 -17.59 5.99 8.06
N ALA A 190 -18.72 5.74 7.40
CA ALA A 190 -18.74 5.53 5.95
C ALA A 190 -18.46 6.86 5.24
N ILE A 191 -19.05 7.96 5.70
CA ILE A 191 -18.79 9.31 5.19
C ILE A 191 -17.29 9.64 5.30
N ALA A 192 -16.69 9.43 6.47
CA ALA A 192 -15.26 9.64 6.70
C ALA A 192 -14.37 8.79 5.78
N PHE A 193 -14.78 7.55 5.48
CA PHE A 193 -14.09 6.70 4.50
C PHE A 193 -14.14 7.25 3.09
N PHE A 194 -15.32 7.63 2.59
CA PHE A 194 -15.44 8.15 1.22
C PHE A 194 -14.73 9.50 1.06
N GLU A 195 -14.77 10.35 2.08
CA GLU A 195 -14.01 11.61 2.08
C GLU A 195 -12.49 11.36 2.08
N TRP A 196 -12.00 10.45 2.92
CA TRP A 196 -10.60 10.02 2.90
C TRP A 196 -10.19 9.45 1.55
N HIS A 197 -11.01 8.55 0.98
CA HIS A 197 -10.75 7.88 -0.30
C HIS A 197 -10.63 8.89 -1.44
N ARG A 198 -11.52 9.88 -1.48
CA ARG A 198 -11.49 10.97 -2.46
C ARG A 198 -10.20 11.80 -2.35
N ARG A 199 -9.76 12.12 -1.13
CA ARG A 199 -8.51 12.88 -0.89
C ARG A 199 -7.27 12.10 -1.31
N ILE A 200 -7.12 10.85 -0.84
CA ILE A 200 -5.94 10.06 -1.20
C ILE A 200 -5.85 9.84 -2.70
N LEU A 201 -6.98 9.62 -3.39
CA LEU A 201 -6.99 9.46 -4.84
C LEU A 201 -6.50 10.73 -5.54
N ALA A 202 -7.01 11.90 -5.14
CA ALA A 202 -6.58 13.18 -5.70
C ALA A 202 -5.08 13.43 -5.46
N ASP A 203 -4.60 13.12 -4.26
CA ASP A 203 -3.20 13.34 -3.87
C ASP A 203 -2.24 12.41 -4.64
N VAL A 204 -2.58 11.13 -4.83
CA VAL A 204 -1.73 10.22 -5.62
C VAL A 204 -1.77 10.53 -7.12
N GLU A 205 -2.92 10.97 -7.65
CA GLU A 205 -3.02 11.40 -9.05
C GLU A 205 -2.21 12.67 -9.31
N LEU A 206 -2.19 13.59 -8.34
CA LEU A 206 -1.39 14.80 -8.41
C LEU A 206 0.12 14.49 -8.31
N LEU A 207 0.50 13.54 -7.47
CA LEU A 207 1.87 13.02 -7.39
C LEU A 207 2.30 12.36 -8.71
N ALA A 208 1.42 11.57 -9.33
CA ALA A 208 1.70 10.93 -10.62
C ALA A 208 1.92 11.93 -11.77
N ARG A 209 1.35 13.14 -11.67
CA ARG A 209 1.53 14.22 -12.64
C ARG A 209 2.66 15.18 -12.27
N ALA A 210 3.29 15.03 -11.12
CA ALA A 210 4.32 15.96 -10.64
C ALA A 210 5.58 15.86 -11.50
N GLN A 211 6.07 17.01 -11.96
CA GLN A 211 7.31 17.11 -12.74
C GLN A 211 8.38 17.86 -11.95
N GLY A 212 9.60 17.34 -11.98
CA GLY A 212 10.75 17.88 -11.26
C GLY A 212 10.85 17.36 -9.82
N LEU A 213 12.09 17.03 -9.41
CA LEU A 213 12.37 16.40 -8.11
C LEU A 213 11.94 17.26 -6.92
N ASP A 214 12.04 18.58 -7.01
CA ASP A 214 11.59 19.48 -5.95
C ASP A 214 10.07 19.47 -5.74
N GLN A 215 9.30 19.41 -6.83
CA GLN A 215 7.85 19.30 -6.75
C GLN A 215 7.43 17.94 -6.21
N VAL A 216 8.10 16.87 -6.64
CA VAL A 216 7.87 15.52 -6.11
C VAL A 216 8.16 15.47 -4.61
N ARG A 217 9.32 15.99 -4.16
CA ARG A 217 9.69 16.04 -2.74
C ARG A 217 8.66 16.78 -1.90
N ARG A 218 8.27 18.00 -2.34
CA ARG A 218 7.30 18.82 -1.62
C ARG A 218 5.97 18.10 -1.47
N ARG A 219 5.42 17.58 -2.57
CA ARG A 219 4.13 16.88 -2.56
C ARG A 219 4.18 15.59 -1.74
N LEU A 220 5.27 14.82 -1.82
CA LEU A 220 5.43 13.65 -0.94
C LEU A 220 5.44 14.06 0.53
N GLY A 221 6.05 15.20 0.83
CA GLY A 221 6.07 15.81 2.16
C GLY A 221 4.68 16.19 2.66
N ASP A 222 3.91 16.85 1.82
CA ASP A 222 2.54 17.29 2.13
C ASP A 222 1.60 16.09 2.35
N VAL A 223 1.74 15.03 1.55
CA VAL A 223 0.81 13.89 1.55
C VAL A 223 1.19 12.81 2.57
N PHE A 224 2.49 12.52 2.76
CA PHE A 224 2.97 11.41 3.58
C PHE A 224 3.85 11.83 4.76
N GLY A 225 4.12 13.13 4.90
CA GLY A 225 5.01 13.73 5.88
C GLY A 225 6.43 13.89 5.36
N MET A 226 7.10 14.96 5.82
CA MET A 226 8.46 15.31 5.39
C MET A 226 9.52 14.24 5.69
N GLY A 227 9.39 13.51 6.79
CA GLY A 227 10.34 12.45 7.16
C GLY A 227 10.44 11.33 6.10
N PRO A 228 9.33 10.64 5.77
CA PRO A 228 9.30 9.68 4.66
C PRO A 228 9.69 10.29 3.30
N ALA A 229 9.26 11.52 3.01
CA ALA A 229 9.58 12.19 1.75
C ALA A 229 11.09 12.39 1.58
N ASN A 230 11.77 12.93 2.59
CA ASN A 230 13.21 13.13 2.56
C ASN A 230 13.95 11.80 2.38
N LYS A 231 13.60 10.76 3.15
CA LYS A 231 14.21 9.43 3.00
C LYS A 231 14.06 8.85 1.58
N ALA A 232 12.91 9.05 0.94
CA ALA A 232 12.70 8.60 -0.44
C ALA A 232 13.56 9.38 -1.45
N MET A 233 13.69 10.69 -1.26
CA MET A 233 14.51 11.56 -2.11
C MET A 233 16.01 11.31 -1.93
N ASP A 234 16.46 11.09 -0.69
CA ASP A 234 17.85 10.79 -0.37
C ASP A 234 18.25 9.45 -1.03
N SER A 235 17.40 8.43 -0.91
CA SER A 235 17.62 7.13 -1.56
C SER A 235 17.61 7.18 -3.10
N LEU A 236 16.86 8.11 -3.70
CA LEU A 236 16.93 8.36 -5.14
C LEU A 236 18.25 9.05 -5.52
N THR A 237 18.62 10.09 -4.78
CA THR A 237 19.86 10.85 -4.99
C THR A 237 21.09 9.94 -4.89
N GLU A 238 21.17 9.10 -3.86
CA GLU A 238 22.27 8.15 -3.65
C GLU A 238 22.40 7.15 -4.82
N ARG A 239 21.28 6.65 -5.36
CA ARG A 239 21.29 5.77 -6.53
C ARG A 239 21.77 6.49 -7.78
N VAL A 240 21.32 7.72 -8.01
CA VAL A 240 21.75 8.54 -9.15
C VAL A 240 23.24 8.86 -9.04
N ASP A 241 23.73 9.21 -7.85
CA ASP A 241 25.15 9.52 -7.61
C ASP A 241 26.02 8.28 -7.79
N THR A 242 25.57 7.11 -7.32
CA THR A 242 26.27 5.83 -7.55
C THR A 242 26.32 5.50 -9.05
N ALA A 243 25.20 5.64 -9.77
CA ALA A 243 25.16 5.43 -11.21
C ALA A 243 26.08 6.41 -11.95
N ARG A 244 26.14 7.67 -11.50
CA ARG A 244 27.04 8.68 -12.05
C ARG A 244 28.51 8.33 -11.81
N ALA A 245 28.88 7.98 -10.58
CA ALA A 245 30.25 7.62 -10.20
C ALA A 245 30.76 6.36 -10.91
N THR A 246 29.85 5.44 -11.25
CA THR A 246 30.17 4.19 -11.97
C THR A 246 30.06 4.30 -13.49
N GLY A 247 29.79 5.49 -14.03
CA GLY A 247 29.65 5.71 -15.49
C GLY A 247 28.42 5.04 -16.11
N ARG A 248 27.44 4.67 -15.27
CA ARG A 248 26.18 3.99 -15.66
C ARG A 248 24.98 4.95 -15.74
N LEU A 249 25.22 6.26 -15.63
CA LEU A 249 24.20 7.28 -15.77
C LEU A 249 24.25 7.83 -17.19
N SER A 250 23.12 7.80 -17.89
CA SER A 250 23.02 8.35 -19.26
C SER A 250 21.65 8.99 -19.49
N VAL A 251 21.52 9.76 -20.56
CA VAL A 251 20.29 10.46 -20.94
C VAL A 251 19.86 10.05 -22.35
N THR A 252 18.57 9.81 -22.54
CA THR A 252 17.96 9.58 -23.86
C THR A 252 16.84 10.59 -24.10
N LYS A 253 16.54 10.88 -25.37
CA LYS A 253 15.43 11.78 -25.73
C LYS A 253 14.06 11.22 -25.34
N SER A 254 13.90 9.90 -25.31
CA SER A 254 12.62 9.22 -25.06
C SER A 254 12.35 8.96 -23.58
N ALA A 255 13.37 8.65 -22.78
CA ALA A 255 13.20 8.26 -21.37
C ALA A 255 13.84 9.25 -20.38
N GLY A 256 14.52 10.31 -20.86
CA GLY A 256 15.24 11.23 -19.99
C GLY A 256 16.43 10.54 -19.32
N LEU A 257 16.58 10.73 -18.01
CA LEU A 257 17.68 10.18 -17.22
C LEU A 257 17.47 8.66 -16.98
N ILE A 258 18.44 7.86 -17.44
CA ILE A 258 18.42 6.40 -17.30
C ILE A 258 19.65 5.92 -16.52
N MET A 259 19.44 4.91 -15.67
CA MET A 259 20.47 4.25 -14.86
C MET A 259 20.64 2.82 -15.36
N GLY A 260 21.81 2.46 -15.87
CA GLY A 260 22.07 1.11 -16.38
C GLY A 260 23.03 1.06 -17.57
N THR A 261 23.00 -0.06 -18.30
CA THR A 261 23.80 -0.25 -19.52
C THR A 261 23.42 0.79 -20.56
N THR A 262 24.42 1.49 -21.08
CA THR A 262 24.27 2.49 -22.13
C THR A 262 23.58 1.89 -23.35
N ALA A 263 22.38 2.37 -23.68
CA ALA A 263 21.80 2.10 -24.99
C ALA A 263 22.66 2.76 -26.07
N ALA A 264 22.71 2.19 -27.27
CA ALA A 264 23.56 2.69 -28.38
C ALA A 264 23.29 4.16 -28.78
N SER A 265 22.17 4.74 -28.34
CA SER A 265 21.75 6.14 -28.57
C SER A 265 21.71 6.99 -27.29
N ALA A 266 22.29 6.55 -26.18
CA ALA A 266 22.30 7.26 -24.91
C ALA A 266 23.53 8.17 -24.76
N THR A 267 23.32 9.41 -24.31
CA THR A 267 24.41 10.35 -23.99
C THR A 267 24.87 10.10 -22.55
N PRO A 268 26.13 9.71 -22.30
CA PRO A 268 26.62 9.47 -20.94
C PRO A 268 26.65 10.78 -20.13
N VAL A 269 26.30 10.67 -18.84
CA VAL A 269 26.40 11.78 -17.89
C VAL A 269 27.79 11.73 -17.23
N PRO A 270 28.61 12.80 -17.33
CA PRO A 270 29.93 12.84 -16.71
C PRO A 270 29.89 12.68 -15.19
N ALA A 271 30.98 12.16 -14.62
CA ALA A 271 31.17 12.17 -13.17
C ALA A 271 31.42 13.60 -12.67
N ASN A 272 30.88 13.92 -11.50
CA ASN A 272 31.21 15.16 -10.80
C ASN A 272 32.54 14.96 -10.05
N THR A 273 33.66 15.28 -10.68
CA THR A 273 34.99 15.28 -10.05
C THR A 273 35.37 16.69 -9.60
N PHE A 274 36.15 16.80 -8.52
CA PHE A 274 36.72 18.07 -8.09
C PHE A 274 37.58 18.63 -9.24
N PHE A 275 37.30 19.86 -9.68
CA PHE A 275 37.89 20.54 -10.86
C PHE A 275 37.66 19.91 -12.24
N GLY A 276 36.76 18.93 -12.39
CA GLY A 276 36.42 18.39 -13.72
C GLY A 276 37.56 17.60 -14.38
N ASP A 277 38.48 17.04 -13.58
CA ASP A 277 39.55 16.19 -14.08
C ASP A 277 38.98 15.03 -14.92
N ARG A 278 39.53 14.89 -16.13
CA ARG A 278 39.18 13.82 -17.07
C ARG A 278 39.75 12.50 -16.56
N ARG A 279 38.90 11.48 -16.46
CA ARG A 279 39.35 10.07 -16.43
C ARG A 279 39.52 9.56 -17.85
#